data_AF-A0A353LJ06-F1
#
_entry.id   AF-A0A353LJ06-F1
#
_cell.length_a   1.000
_cell.length_b   1.000
_cell.length_c   1.000
_cell.angle_alpha   90.00
_cell.angle_beta   90.00
_cell.angle_gamma   90.00
#
_symmetry.space_group_name_H-M   'P 1'
#
loop_
_entity.id
_entity.type
_entity.pdbx_description
1 polymer ?
#
loop_
_entity_poly.entity_id
_entity_poly.type
_entity_poly.pdbx_seq_one_letter_code
_entity_poly.pdbx_strand_id
1 'polypeptide(L)' 'EVRAQRRYEELQAKGNPVTYEDTLANVLERDERDTTRIESPLRKATDAIELDNSHITITEQLQWAMDMFNKITK' A
#
# COMPACT_ATOMS: atom_id res chain seq x y z
N GLU A 1 4.50 3.94 8.17
CA GLU A 1 5.97 3.77 8.21
C GLU A 1 6.47 2.66 7.29
N VAL A 2 5.98 1.42 7.38
CA VAL A 2 6.39 0.29 6.51
C VAL A 2 6.37 0.63 5.00
N ARG A 3 5.31 1.32 4.52
CA ARG A 3 5.22 1.76 3.11
C ARG A 3 6.31 2.75 2.70
N ALA A 4 6.67 3.67 3.60
CA ALA A 4 7.73 4.66 3.34
C ALA A 4 9.11 3.99 3.33
N GLN A 5 9.36 3.08 4.28
CA GLN A 5 10.61 2.31 4.35
C GLN A 5 10.83 1.47 3.09
N ARG A 6 9.83 0.69 2.67
CA ARG A 6 9.91 -0.13 1.45
C ARG A 6 10.18 0.73 0.21
N ARG A 7 9.49 1.87 0.10
CA ARG A 7 9.69 2.81 -1.01
C ARG A 7 11.08 3.42 -1.00
N TYR A 8 11.60 3.77 0.16
CA TYR A 8 12.95 4.31 0.33
C TYR A 8 14.01 3.29 -0.10
N GLU A 9 13.90 2.04 0.35
CA GLU A 9 14.80 0.94 -0.05
C GLU A 9 14.76 0.70 -1.56
N GLU A 10 13.58 0.71 -2.17
CA GLU A 10 13.42 0.59 -3.63
C GLU A 10 14.11 1.73 -4.40
N LEU A 11 14.03 2.97 -3.89
CA LEU A 11 14.63 4.14 -4.53
C LEU A 11 16.15 4.13 -4.37
N GLN A 12 16.64 3.75 -3.20
CA GLN A 12 18.07 3.56 -2.94
C GLN A 12 18.67 2.46 -3.82
N ALA A 13 17.98 1.32 -3.95
CA ALA A 13 18.41 0.24 -4.84
C ALA A 13 18.47 0.66 -6.32
N LYS A 14 17.70 1.68 -6.71
CA LYS A 14 17.72 2.29 -8.05
C LYS A 14 18.75 3.41 -8.22
N GLY A 15 19.52 3.74 -7.17
CA GLY A 15 20.52 4.79 -7.18
C GLY A 15 19.95 6.22 -7.14
N ASN A 16 18.68 6.39 -6.74
CA ASN A 16 18.09 7.72 -6.59
C ASN A 16 18.45 8.30 -5.22
N PRO A 17 19.10 9.48 -5.16
CA PRO A 17 19.38 10.13 -3.90
C PRO A 17 18.09 10.74 -3.32
N VAL A 18 17.47 10.00 -2.41
CA VAL A 18 16.29 10.44 -1.64
C VAL A 18 16.54 10.18 -0.16
N THR A 19 15.95 11.01 0.71
CA THR A 19 15.98 10.76 2.16
C THR A 19 14.75 9.94 2.58
N TYR A 20 14.85 9.29 3.74
CA TYR A 20 13.70 8.60 4.31
C TYR A 20 12.61 9.60 4.69
N GLU A 21 12.98 10.75 5.24
CA GLU A 21 12.10 11.83 5.66
C GLU A 21 11.29 12.37 4.48
N ASP A 22 11.94 12.63 3.34
CA ASP A 22 11.25 13.06 2.12
C ASP A 22 10.28 11.99 1.63
N THR A 23 10.69 10.72 1.68
CA THR A 23 9.84 9.60 1.25
C THR A 23 8.61 9.46 2.16
N LEU A 24 8.79 9.62 3.47
CA LEU A 24 7.71 9.60 4.45
C LEU A 24 6.74 10.75 4.25
N ALA A 25 7.25 11.98 4.10
CA ALA A 25 6.44 13.17 3.86
C ALA A 25 5.60 13.00 2.58
N ASN A 26 6.20 12.52 1.50
CA ASN A 26 5.49 12.24 0.24
C ASN A 26 4.37 11.20 0.40
N VAL A 27 4.62 10.13 1.16
CA VAL A 27 3.60 9.09 1.41
C VAL A 27 2.43 9.67 2.21
N LEU A 28 2.72 10.42 3.28
CA LEU A 28 1.69 11.04 4.12
C LEU A 28 0.85 12.07 3.37
N GLU A 29 1.50 12.96 2.63
CA GLU A 29 0.82 13.99 1.83
C GLU A 29 -0.09 13.35 0.78
N ARG A 30 0.38 12.28 0.12
CA ARG A 30 -0.44 11.55 -0.87
C ARG A 30 -1.65 10.90 -0.21
N ASP A 31 -1.46 10.25 0.94
CA ASP A 31 -2.56 9.59 1.64
C ASP A 31 -3.61 10.60 2.12
N GLU A 32 -3.18 11.76 2.65
CA GLU A 32 -4.07 12.87 3.02
C GLU A 32 -4.84 13.36 1.80
N ARG A 33 -4.16 13.64 0.70
CA ARG A 33 -4.79 14.11 -0.54
C ARG A 33 -5.79 13.10 -1.10
N ASP A 34 -5.46 11.82 -1.08
CA ASP A 34 -6.32 10.76 -1.61
C ASP A 34 -7.55 10.51 -0.72
N THR A 35 -7.43 10.67 0.60
CA THR A 35 -8.54 10.50 1.54
C THR A 35 -9.46 11.72 1.61
N THR A 36 -8.96 12.93 1.33
CA THR A 36 -9.70 14.19 1.45
C THR A 36 -10.27 14.74 0.13
N ARG A 37 -9.90 14.16 -1.01
CA ARG A 37 -10.40 14.63 -2.32
C ARG A 37 -11.92 14.55 -2.44
N ILE A 38 -12.52 15.59 -3.04
CA ILE A 38 -13.97 15.70 -3.24
C ILE A 38 -14.47 14.58 -4.16
N GLU A 39 -13.75 14.34 -5.26
CA GLU A 39 -14.12 13.35 -6.26
C GLU A 39 -13.45 12.00 -5.97
N SER A 40 -14.28 10.95 -5.86
CA SER A 40 -13.83 9.57 -5.65
C SER A 40 -12.82 9.38 -4.50
N PRO A 41 -13.07 9.84 -3.26
CA PRO A 41 -12.11 9.74 -2.15
C PRO A 41 -11.69 8.29 -1.88
N LEU A 42 -10.45 8.10 -1.45
CA LEU A 42 -9.93 6.81 -1.00
C LEU A 42 -10.69 6.38 0.27
N ARG A 43 -11.57 5.40 0.12
CA ARG A 43 -12.34 4.80 1.21
C ARG A 43 -12.55 3.32 0.95
N LYS A 44 -12.61 2.54 2.02
CA LYS A 44 -12.96 1.11 1.95
C LYS A 44 -14.43 0.96 1.55
N ALA A 45 -14.73 0.13 0.56
CA ALA A 45 -16.10 -0.21 0.21
C ALA A 45 -16.74 -1.08 1.30
N THR A 46 -18.07 -1.11 1.38
CA THR A 46 -18.80 -1.84 2.43
C THR A 46 -18.60 -3.36 2.37
N ASP A 47 -18.39 -3.88 1.17
CA ASP A 47 -18.15 -5.28 0.84
C ASP A 47 -16.65 -5.61 0.68
N ALA A 48 -15.78 -4.61 0.81
CA ALA A 48 -14.34 -4.82 0.64
C ALA A 48 -13.75 -5.57 1.83
N ILE A 49 -12.95 -6.59 1.50
CA ILE A 49 -12.17 -7.36 2.47
C ILE A 49 -10.81 -6.69 2.63
N GLU A 50 -10.43 -6.44 3.87
CA GLU A 50 -9.17 -5.78 4.19
C GLU A 50 -8.01 -6.76 4.26
N LEU A 51 -6.90 -6.37 3.65
CA LEU A 51 -5.64 -7.08 3.66
C LEU A 51 -4.56 -6.13 4.15
N ASP A 52 -4.08 -6.36 5.36
CA ASP A 52 -2.84 -5.74 5.83
C ASP A 52 -1.64 -6.55 5.33
N ASN A 53 -0.84 -5.95 4.45
CA ASN A 53 0.35 -6.57 3.88
C ASN A 53 1.66 -6.01 4.47
N SER A 54 1.59 -5.38 5.65
CA SER A 54 2.77 -4.78 6.31
C SER A 54 3.84 -5.82 6.65
N HIS A 55 3.44 -7.07 6.97
CA HIS A 55 4.34 -8.11 7.49
C HIS A 55 4.31 -9.42 6.71
N ILE A 56 3.80 -9.41 5.48
CA ILE A 56 3.75 -10.59 4.61
C ILE A 56 4.61 -10.38 3.36
N THR A 57 5.12 -11.47 2.82
CA THR A 57 5.84 -11.51 1.56
C THR A 57 4.89 -11.37 0.36
N ILE A 58 5.45 -11.06 -0.80
CA ILE A 58 4.69 -10.98 -2.06
C ILE A 58 3.99 -12.31 -2.37
N THR A 59 4.65 -13.44 -2.10
CA THR A 59 4.10 -14.79 -2.30
C THR A 59 2.92 -15.06 -1.39
N GLU A 60 3.03 -14.73 -0.10
CA GLU A 60 1.92 -14.87 0.87
C GLU A 60 0.75 -13.95 0.51
N GLN A 61 1.04 -12.72 0.09
CA GLN A 61 0.03 -11.78 -0.39
C GLN A 61 -0.74 -12.35 -1.60
N LEU A 62 -0.03 -12.96 -2.56
CA LEU A 62 -0.65 -13.57 -3.73
C LEU A 62 -1.51 -14.77 -3.33
N GLN A 63 -1.01 -15.64 -2.45
CA GLN A 63 -1.77 -16.80 -1.98
C GLN A 63 -3.06 -16.37 -1.29
N TRP A 64 -3.00 -15.39 -0.38
CA TRP A 64 -4.18 -14.85 0.29
C TRP A 64 -5.22 -14.33 -0.71
N ALA A 65 -4.78 -13.61 -1.75
CA ALA A 65 -5.68 -13.09 -2.77
C ALA A 65 -6.37 -14.21 -3.56
N MET A 66 -5.63 -15.27 -3.91
CA MET A 66 -6.17 -16.44 -4.60
C MET A 66 -7.17 -17.21 -3.74
N ASP A 67 -6.88 -17.38 -2.45
CA ASP A 67 -7.77 -18.06 -1.51
C ASP A 67 -9.07 -17.30 -1.35
N MET A 68 -8.99 -15.97 -1.22
CA MET A 68 -10.18 -15.12 -1.12
C MET A 68 -11.01 -15.15 -2.40
N PHE A 69 -10.37 -15.07 -3.56
CA PHE A 69 -11.04 -15.19 -4.86
C PHE A 69 -11.80 -16.51 -4.98
N ASN A 70 -11.15 -17.64 -4.67
CA ASN A 70 -11.77 -18.96 -4.72
C ASN A 70 -12.91 -19.12 -3.71
N LYS A 71 -12.84 -18.46 -2.55
CA LYS A 71 -13.90 -18.48 -1.54
C LYS A 71 -15.14 -17.72 -1.98
N ILE A 72 -14.98 -16.64 -2.75
CA ILE A 72 -16.08 -15.78 -3.22
C ILE A 72 -16.71 -16.32 -4.50
N THR A 73 -15.93 -16.99 -5.36
CA THR A 73 -16.38 -17.50 -6.67
C THR A 73 -16.90 -18.93 -6.67
N LYS A 74 -16.68 -19.67 -5.57
CA LYS A 74 -17.35 -20.95 -5.32
C LYS A 74 -18.73 -20.74 -4.71
#